data_AF-A0A6B0Y7C3-F1
#
_entry.id   AF-A0A6B0Y7C3-F1
#
_cell.length_a   1.000
_cell.length_b   1.000
_cell.length_c   1.000
_cell.angle_alpha   90.00
_cell.angle_beta   90.00
_cell.angle_gamma   90.00
#
_symmetry.space_group_name_H-M   'P 1'
#
loop_
_entity.id
_entity.type
_entity.pdbx_description
1 polymer ?
#
loop_
_entity_poly.entity_id
_entity_poly.type
_entity_poly.pdbx_seq_one_letter_code
_entity_poly.pdbx_strand_id
1 'polypeptide(L)'
;MDTPAQNCFSGPVTVFQERRLPVPATLAGYAALVGAYNLQVPLPRNLSAIGERHRFIEQDGWRIYSPRYMPDASLEGHLVFALKHEGLDLAVLKRLFVATGPAPLADLVKARPTGAYARRIWCLYEWLTGARLDLP
;
A
#
# COMPACT_ATOMS: atom_id res chain seq x y z
N MET A 1 13.14 -5.04 -22.52
CA MET A 1 12.06 -5.87 -21.96
C MET A 1 12.36 -5.99 -20.49
N ASP A 2 11.93 -5.01 -19.70
CA ASP A 2 12.16 -5.02 -18.26
C ASP A 2 11.08 -5.88 -17.63
N THR A 3 11.49 -7.04 -17.10
CA THR A 3 10.63 -7.89 -16.27
C THR A 3 10.10 -7.03 -15.13
N PRO A 4 8.77 -6.96 -14.88
CA PRO A 4 8.29 -6.21 -13.72
C PRO A 4 8.91 -6.88 -12.50
N ALA A 5 9.70 -6.11 -11.74
CA ALA A 5 10.27 -6.58 -10.49
C ALA A 5 9.13 -7.21 -9.68
N GLN A 6 9.29 -8.47 -9.31
CA GLN A 6 8.32 -9.15 -8.46
C GLN A 6 8.35 -8.42 -7.12
N ASN A 7 7.39 -7.53 -6.90
CA ASN A 7 7.36 -6.64 -5.75
C ASN A 7 7.06 -7.48 -4.51
N CYS A 8 8.12 -7.91 -3.83
CA CYS A 8 8.03 -8.78 -2.68
C CYS A 8 7.68 -7.96 -1.43
N PHE A 9 6.47 -8.15 -0.92
CA PHE A 9 6.12 -7.69 0.43
C PHE A 9 6.90 -8.53 1.44
N SER A 10 7.87 -7.88 2.08
CA SER A 10 8.88 -8.52 2.94
C SER A 10 8.28 -8.99 4.27
N GLY A 11 8.96 -9.93 4.94
CA GLY A 11 8.58 -10.42 6.27
C GLY A 11 8.78 -9.39 7.41
N PRO A 12 8.70 -9.81 8.67
CA PRO A 12 8.81 -8.90 9.82
C PRO A 12 10.11 -8.10 9.84
N VAL A 13 9.99 -6.80 10.14
CA VAL A 13 11.11 -5.87 10.27
C VAL A 13 11.08 -5.16 11.63
N THR A 14 12.23 -4.62 12.04
CA THR A 14 12.38 -3.81 13.26
C THR A 14 12.64 -2.33 12.96
N VAL A 15 13.02 -2.00 11.72
CA VAL A 15 13.29 -0.63 11.25
C VAL A 15 12.79 -0.49 9.81
N PHE A 16 12.19 0.66 9.49
CA PHE A 16 11.82 1.03 8.13
C PHE A 16 12.11 2.51 7.89
N GLN A 17 12.92 2.81 6.87
CA GLN A 17 13.34 4.18 6.49
C GLN A 17 13.68 5.04 7.72
N GLU A 18 14.63 4.54 8.52
CA GLU A 18 15.15 5.16 9.76
C GLU A 18 14.17 5.23 10.95
N ARG A 19 12.91 4.83 10.77
CA ARG A 19 11.93 4.72 11.86
C ARG A 19 11.96 3.32 12.47
N ARG A 20 12.26 3.23 13.76
CA ARG A 20 12.16 1.96 14.52
C ARG A 20 10.70 1.62 14.79
N LEU A 21 10.34 0.35 14.65
CA LEU A 21 9.03 -0.14 15.03
C LEU A 21 9.02 -0.46 16.54
N PRO A 22 7.89 -0.26 17.24
CA PRO A 22 7.77 -0.59 18.66
C PRO A 22 7.97 -2.09 18.96
N VAL A 23 7.65 -2.94 17.99
CA VAL A 23 7.83 -4.40 18.02
C VAL A 23 8.19 -4.90 16.62
N PRO A 24 8.85 -6.06 16.47
CA PRO A 24 8.98 -6.70 15.16
C PRO A 24 7.61 -6.91 14.51
N ALA A 25 7.45 -6.45 13.27
CA ALA A 25 6.16 -6.50 12.57
C ALA A 25 6.34 -6.47 11.05
N THR A 26 5.37 -7.02 10.32
CA THR A 26 5.33 -7.01 8.86
C THR A 26 4.68 -5.72 8.36
N LEU A 27 5.32 -4.99 7.45
CA LEU A 27 4.76 -3.72 6.96
C LEU A 27 3.40 -3.90 6.28
N ALA A 28 2.50 -2.94 6.45
CA ALA A 28 1.18 -2.92 5.81
C ALA A 28 0.88 -1.55 5.20
N GLY A 29 -0.16 -1.48 4.37
CA GLY A 29 -0.61 -0.23 3.76
C GLY A 29 0.49 0.54 3.03
N TYR A 30 0.55 1.85 3.26
CA TYR A 30 1.53 2.73 2.63
C TYR A 30 2.97 2.36 2.96
N ALA A 31 3.28 1.88 4.17
CA ALA A 31 4.66 1.48 4.51
C ALA A 31 5.15 0.34 3.60
N ALA A 32 4.30 -0.66 3.40
CA ALA A 32 4.59 -1.79 2.53
C ALA A 32 4.71 -1.37 1.06
N LEU A 33 3.79 -0.51 0.58
CA LEU A 33 3.81 -0.01 -0.79
C LEU A 33 5.05 0.85 -1.07
N VAL A 34 5.42 1.74 -0.14
CA VAL A 34 6.62 2.57 -0.25
C VAL A 34 7.87 1.72 -0.28
N GLY A 35 7.98 0.70 0.58
CA GLY A 35 9.10 -0.22 0.61
C GLY A 35 9.20 -1.06 -0.66
N ALA A 36 8.11 -1.73 -1.05
CA ALA A 36 8.10 -2.67 -2.16
C ALA A 36 8.37 -1.99 -3.52
N TYR A 37 7.93 -0.75 -3.71
CA TYR A 37 8.15 0.02 -4.95
C TYR A 37 9.30 1.04 -4.84
N ASN A 38 10.06 1.03 -3.73
CA ASN A 38 11.15 1.97 -3.46
C ASN A 38 10.76 3.45 -3.69
N LEU A 39 9.56 3.83 -3.24
CA LEU A 39 8.98 5.14 -3.55
C LEU A 39 9.72 6.26 -2.83
N GLN A 40 10.11 7.29 -3.60
CA GLN A 40 10.71 8.51 -3.08
C GLN A 40 9.59 9.53 -2.75
N VAL A 41 9.10 9.45 -1.51
CA VAL A 41 7.97 10.22 -0.98
C VAL A 41 8.22 10.70 0.44
N PRO A 42 7.66 11.86 0.85
CA PRO A 42 7.55 12.16 2.26
C PRO A 42 6.68 11.08 2.92
N LEU A 43 7.23 10.41 3.95
CA LEU A 43 6.49 9.36 4.64
C LEU A 43 5.27 9.93 5.38
N PRO A 44 4.13 9.24 5.35
CA PRO A 44 2.98 9.56 6.19
C PRO A 44 3.36 9.73 7.67
N ARG A 45 2.59 10.55 8.40
CA ARG A 45 2.81 10.79 9.84
C ARG A 45 2.72 9.49 10.65
N ASN A 46 1.75 8.66 10.32
CA ASN A 46 1.56 7.35 10.92
C ASN A 46 1.66 6.27 9.83
N LEU A 47 2.46 5.24 10.08
CA LEU A 47 2.62 4.08 9.23
C LEU A 47 2.01 2.85 9.89
N SER A 48 1.51 1.91 9.09
CA SER A 48 0.97 0.66 9.64
C SER A 48 1.88 -0.54 9.43
N ALA A 49 1.81 -1.46 10.38
CA ALA A 49 2.40 -2.78 10.29
C ALA A 49 1.51 -3.80 11.01
N ILE A 50 1.76 -5.08 10.79
CA ILE A 50 1.06 -6.22 11.39
C ILE A 50 2.01 -6.90 12.37
N GLY A 51 1.67 -6.83 13.65
CA GLY A 51 2.41 -7.52 14.69
C GLY A 51 1.91 -8.95 14.88
N GLU A 52 2.72 -9.80 15.53
CA GLU A 52 2.35 -11.18 15.84
C GLU A 52 1.30 -11.31 16.96
N ARG A 53 1.19 -10.27 17.80
CA ARG A 53 0.30 -10.27 18.97
C ARG A 53 -1.08 -9.74 18.61
N HIS A 54 -2.11 -10.26 19.29
CA HIS A 54 -3.51 -9.86 19.13
C HIS A 54 -3.84 -8.54 19.87
N ARG A 55 -3.01 -7.50 19.72
CA ARG A 55 -3.21 -6.19 20.35
C ARG A 55 -2.86 -5.08 19.37
N PHE A 56 -3.70 -4.04 19.33
CA PHE A 56 -3.39 -2.81 18.62
C PHE A 56 -2.43 -1.94 19.43
N ILE A 57 -1.37 -1.45 18.81
CA ILE A 57 -0.38 -0.53 19.41
C ILE A 57 -0.29 0.71 18.52
N GLU A 58 -0.41 1.90 19.12
CA GLU A 58 -0.12 3.17 18.45
C GLU A 58 0.98 3.89 19.23
N GLN A 59 2.18 3.96 18.66
CA GLN A 59 3.37 4.49 19.32
C GLN A 59 4.41 4.92 18.28
N ASP A 60 5.10 6.03 18.52
CA ASP A 60 6.24 6.50 17.71
C ASP A 60 5.96 6.63 16.21
N GLY A 61 4.73 7.04 15.85
CA GLY A 61 4.31 7.15 14.45
C GLY A 61 4.00 5.80 13.78
N TRP A 62 3.81 4.74 14.56
CA TRP A 62 3.40 3.43 14.09
C TRP A 62 2.04 3.02 14.63
N ARG A 63 1.25 2.36 13.78
CA ARG A 63 0.03 1.64 14.11
C ARG A 63 0.25 0.16 13.84
N ILE A 64 0.46 -0.61 14.90
CA ILE A 64 0.66 -2.06 14.82
C ILE A 64 -0.69 -2.74 14.99
N TYR A 65 -1.20 -3.32 13.91
CA TYR A 65 -2.46 -4.07 13.89
C TYR A 65 -2.20 -5.55 14.26
N SER A 66 -3.25 -6.22 14.71
CA SER A 66 -3.20 -7.66 14.98
C SER A 66 -3.21 -8.49 13.68
N PRO A 67 -2.79 -9.79 13.73
CA PRO A 67 -2.66 -10.64 12.54
C PRO A 67 -3.92 -10.74 11.66
N ARG A 68 -5.12 -10.57 12.24
CA ARG A 68 -6.39 -10.61 11.51
C ARG A 68 -6.55 -9.50 10.46
N TYR A 69 -5.73 -8.45 10.53
CA TYR A 69 -5.73 -7.36 9.55
C TYR A 69 -4.68 -7.54 8.46
N MET A 70 -3.96 -8.68 8.43
CA MET A 70 -2.95 -8.96 7.41
C MET A 70 -3.56 -8.80 6.02
N PRO A 71 -3.08 -7.85 5.20
CA PRO A 71 -3.50 -7.76 3.82
C PRO A 71 -2.92 -8.93 3.03
N ASP A 72 -3.55 -9.26 1.91
CA ASP A 72 -2.91 -10.09 0.90
C ASP A 72 -1.59 -9.42 0.48
N ALA A 73 -0.55 -10.23 0.27
CA ALA A 73 0.77 -9.79 -0.19
C ALA A 73 0.73 -9.38 -1.68
N SER A 74 -0.11 -8.40 -2.00
CA SER A 74 -0.38 -7.90 -3.35
C SER A 74 -0.55 -6.37 -3.34
N LEU A 75 -0.37 -5.75 -4.52
CA LEU A 75 -0.64 -4.32 -4.72
C LEU A 75 -2.07 -3.96 -4.27
N GLU A 76 -3.06 -4.76 -4.67
CA GLU A 76 -4.45 -4.57 -4.29
C GLU A 76 -4.64 -4.67 -2.78
N GLY A 77 -4.11 -5.73 -2.15
CA GLY A 77 -4.28 -5.98 -0.72
C GLY A 77 -3.78 -4.81 0.12
N HIS A 78 -2.58 -4.32 -0.17
CA HIS A 78 -2.00 -3.19 0.54
C HIS A 78 -2.67 -1.84 0.20
N LEU A 79 -3.11 -1.62 -1.04
CA LEU A 79 -3.90 -0.43 -1.40
C LEU A 79 -5.24 -0.39 -0.66
N VAL A 80 -5.98 -1.50 -0.66
CA VAL A 80 -7.25 -1.62 0.04
C VAL A 80 -7.06 -1.41 1.54
N PHE A 81 -6.02 -2.01 2.13
CA PHE A 81 -5.68 -1.79 3.52
C PHE A 81 -5.46 -0.30 3.81
N ALA A 82 -4.61 0.38 3.03
CA ALA A 82 -4.27 1.78 3.22
C ALA A 82 -5.53 2.67 3.15
N LEU A 83 -6.35 2.49 2.09
CA LEU A 83 -7.59 3.25 1.93
C LEU A 83 -8.61 3.01 3.04
N LYS A 84 -8.63 1.82 3.64
CA LYS A 84 -9.58 1.44 4.69
C LYS A 84 -9.14 1.88 6.08
N HIS A 85 -7.84 1.85 6.36
CA HIS A 85 -7.31 1.98 7.73
C HIS A 85 -6.40 3.18 7.94
N GLU A 86 -5.72 3.66 6.90
CA GLU A 86 -4.79 4.80 6.96
C GLU A 86 -5.42 6.08 6.39
N GLY A 87 -6.36 5.95 5.46
CA GLY A 87 -6.97 7.05 4.74
C GLY A 87 -6.24 7.38 3.43
N LEU A 88 -6.48 8.57 2.88
CA LEU A 88 -5.87 9.02 1.63
C LEU A 88 -4.56 9.75 1.88
N ASP A 89 -3.46 9.22 1.35
CA ASP A 89 -2.20 9.94 1.19
C ASP A 89 -1.94 10.16 -0.30
N LEU A 90 -2.24 11.37 -0.78
CA LEU A 90 -2.17 11.68 -2.21
C LEU A 90 -0.73 11.70 -2.74
N ALA A 91 0.25 11.99 -1.89
CA ALA A 91 1.66 12.00 -2.28
C ALA A 91 2.15 10.57 -2.53
N VAL A 92 1.85 9.65 -1.61
CA VAL A 92 2.17 8.22 -1.77
C VAL A 92 1.40 7.63 -2.95
N LEU A 93 0.08 7.86 -3.03
CA LEU A 93 -0.76 7.31 -4.09
C LEU A 93 -0.30 7.77 -5.48
N LYS A 94 -0.04 9.07 -5.67
CA LYS A 94 0.43 9.58 -6.97
C LYS A 94 1.75 8.95 -7.38
N ARG A 95 2.69 8.83 -6.44
CA ARG A 95 4.03 8.27 -6.73
C ARG A 95 3.98 6.78 -6.97
N LEU A 96 3.13 6.07 -6.24
CA LEU A 96 2.84 4.65 -6.49
C LEU A 96 2.26 4.46 -7.89
N PHE A 97 1.24 5.23 -8.28
CA PHE A 97 0.60 5.09 -9.59
C PHE A 97 1.54 5.37 -10.76
N VAL A 98 2.44 6.35 -10.60
CA VAL A 98 3.51 6.59 -11.58
C VAL A 98 4.47 5.41 -11.64
N ALA A 99 4.85 4.83 -10.51
CA ALA A 99 5.79 3.71 -10.44
C ALA A 99 5.19 2.38 -10.95
N THR A 100 3.91 2.12 -10.70
CA THR A 100 3.23 0.88 -11.15
C THR A 100 2.89 0.93 -12.63
N GLY A 101 2.65 2.13 -13.17
CA GLY A 101 2.02 2.30 -14.48
C GLY A 101 0.55 1.83 -14.51
N PRO A 102 -0.10 1.88 -15.69
CA PRO A 102 -1.52 1.60 -15.84
C PRO A 102 -1.87 0.11 -15.78
N ALA A 103 -0.98 -0.79 -16.26
CA ALA A 103 -1.34 -2.20 -16.49
C ALA A 103 -1.76 -2.95 -15.20
N PRO A 104 -0.99 -2.90 -14.09
CA PRO A 104 -1.40 -3.59 -12.85
C PRO A 104 -2.70 -3.02 -12.25
N LEU A 105 -2.98 -1.74 -12.50
CA LEU A 105 -4.17 -1.05 -12.01
C LEU A 105 -5.39 -1.43 -12.85
N ALA A 106 -5.22 -1.53 -14.17
CA ALA A 106 -6.25 -2.04 -15.06
C ALA A 106 -6.61 -3.50 -14.74
N ASP A 107 -5.61 -4.34 -14.49
CA ASP A 107 -5.83 -5.75 -14.12
C ASP A 107 -6.60 -5.87 -12.79
N LEU A 108 -6.25 -5.07 -11.78
CA LEU A 108 -6.98 -4.99 -10.52
C LEU A 108 -8.45 -4.62 -10.75
N VAL A 109 -8.72 -3.59 -11.55
CA VAL A 109 -10.09 -3.14 -11.83
C VAL A 109 -10.88 -4.18 -12.61
N LYS A 110 -10.27 -4.83 -13.61
CA LYS A 110 -10.89 -5.91 -14.38
C LYS A 110 -11.21 -7.15 -13.53
N ALA A 111 -10.37 -7.46 -12.54
CA ALA A 111 -10.60 -8.57 -11.62
C ALA A 111 -11.77 -8.31 -10.65
N ARG A 112 -12.07 -7.04 -10.35
CA ARG A 112 -13.10 -6.60 -9.40
C ARG A 112 -13.93 -5.41 -9.93
N PRO A 113 -14.65 -5.55 -11.05
CA PRO A 113 -15.28 -4.43 -11.76
C PRO A 113 -16.40 -3.72 -10.97
N THR A 114 -17.02 -4.44 -10.03
CA THR A 114 -18.06 -3.92 -9.13
C THR A 114 -17.53 -3.60 -7.73
N GLY A 115 -16.23 -3.82 -7.47
CA GLY A 115 -15.61 -3.61 -6.18
C GLY A 115 -15.51 -2.12 -5.83
N ALA A 116 -15.99 -1.73 -4.64
CA ALA A 116 -15.96 -0.34 -4.19
C ALA A 116 -14.54 0.23 -4.15
N TYR A 117 -13.56 -0.55 -3.66
CA TYR A 117 -12.16 -0.10 -3.62
C TYR A 117 -11.51 -0.08 -5.01
N ALA A 118 -11.78 -1.07 -5.87
CA ALA A 118 -11.28 -1.08 -7.24
C ALA A 118 -11.71 0.17 -8.01
N ARG A 119 -12.99 0.55 -7.92
CA ARG A 119 -13.50 1.79 -8.53
C ARG A 119 -12.89 3.06 -7.94
N ARG A 120 -12.68 3.10 -6.61
CA ARG A 120 -11.99 4.24 -5.97
C ARG A 120 -10.55 4.35 -6.45
N ILE A 121 -9.82 3.23 -6.53
CA ILE A 121 -8.44 3.18 -7.01
C ILE A 121 -8.40 3.65 -8.47
N TRP A 122 -9.33 3.20 -9.32
CA TRP A 122 -9.46 3.66 -10.70
C TRP A 122 -9.65 5.19 -10.77
N CYS A 123 -10.66 5.73 -10.09
CA CYS A 123 -10.89 7.18 -10.06
C CYS A 123 -9.67 7.97 -9.57
N LEU A 124 -9.01 7.50 -8.51
CA LEU A 124 -7.82 8.14 -7.95
C LEU A 124 -6.64 8.09 -8.92
N TYR A 125 -6.45 6.98 -9.63
CA TYR A 125 -5.40 6.84 -10.64
C TYR A 125 -5.57 7.89 -11.73
N GLU A 126 -6.76 7.97 -12.35
CA GLU A 126 -6.99 8.90 -13.45
C GLU A 126 -6.89 10.34 -13.00
N TRP A 127 -7.40 10.64 -11.80
CA TRP A 127 -7.35 11.99 -11.25
C TRP A 127 -5.92 12.45 -10.93
N LEU A 128 -5.12 11.59 -10.28
CA LEU A 128 -3.78 11.99 -9.83
C LEU A 128 -2.72 11.97 -10.94
N THR A 129 -2.92 11.13 -11.96
CA THR A 129 -1.98 10.99 -13.09
C THR A 129 -2.41 11.75 -14.33
N GLY A 130 -3.71 12.04 -14.49
CA GLY A 130 -4.28 12.57 -15.73
C GLY A 130 -4.38 11.54 -16.87
N ALA A 131 -3.94 10.29 -16.65
CA ALA A 131 -3.98 9.22 -17.64
C ALA A 131 -5.23 8.35 -17.42
N ARG A 132 -5.89 7.96 -18.52
CA ARG A 132 -7.04 7.06 -18.47
C ARG A 132 -6.60 5.60 -18.52
N LEU A 133 -7.29 4.74 -17.79
CA LEU A 133 -7.13 3.30 -17.96
C LEU A 133 -7.95 2.84 -19.16
N ASP A 134 -7.38 1.95 -19.97
CA ASP A 134 -8.09 1.30 -21.07
C ASP A 134 -9.00 0.19 -20.52
N LEU A 135 -10.18 0.61 -20.07
CA LEU A 135 -11.21 -0.21 -19.43
C LEU A 135 -12.54 -0.01 -20.16
N PRO A 136 -13.35 -1.07 -20.33
CA PRO A 136 -14.66 -1.00 -20.98
C PRO A 136 -15.71 -0.22 -20.17
#